data_AF-A0A182SW49-F1
#
_entry.id   AF-A0A182SW49-F1
#
_cell.length_a   1.000
_cell.length_b   1.000
_cell.length_c   1.000
_cell.angle_alpha   90.00
_cell.angle_beta   90.00
_cell.angle_gamma   90.00
#
_symmetry.space_group_name_H-M   'P 1'
#
loop_
_entity.id
_entity.type
_entity.pdbx_description
1 polymer ?
#
loop_
_entity_poly.entity_id
_entity_poly.type
_entity_poly.pdbx_seq_one_letter_code
_entity_poly.pdbx_strand_id
1 'polypeptide(L)'
;MAEVRYLKCMKAVNIPEKAQNYYASGEALWAARMKLSRIVEWYNEICKTCAPCEFELIQKEIDEIDAILADACSGRIDWNNFDQSFIDGLYDKLYNLYSRVLKAKANIQKVQNSIRSWGQIPLYERLNGDNTSLINIENRSLIVQRRLEACLDTKKLIEKVMDENFKLYFDYLVALSEEKLSSASGTSSQRRSSMIMPAPEQEEQQPANVVALEVPDAEEEQSAADTLDDVPSLDQSELGKNLSQLELFRPYEEYVDSILSKEIMDAVHVSVKYIKFEMENRLSHNTPIFEIKYELHPPDTRFCPSLDPYDPDGFFALVESMITDIYCMSDMIPRVAQPPENERIDEEGNVFPETYISKHSFRSPF
;
A
#
# COMPACT_ATOMS: atom_id res chain seq x y z
N MET A 1 -32.02 13.35 -30.59
CA MET A 1 -32.55 13.10 -29.23
C MET A 1 -33.26 14.31 -28.63
N ALA A 2 -32.58 15.45 -28.47
CA ALA A 2 -33.18 16.66 -27.87
C ALA A 2 -34.43 17.15 -28.62
N GLU A 3 -34.39 17.16 -29.95
CA GLU A 3 -35.44 17.70 -30.82
C GLU A 3 -36.78 16.94 -30.71
N VAL A 4 -36.75 15.60 -30.72
CA VAL A 4 -37.95 14.77 -30.50
C VAL A 4 -38.47 14.89 -29.07
N ARG A 5 -37.59 15.07 -28.07
CA ARG A 5 -37.97 15.35 -26.69
C ARG A 5 -38.72 16.68 -26.58
N TYR A 6 -38.21 17.74 -27.21
CA TYR A 6 -38.86 19.05 -27.28
C TYR A 6 -40.21 18.98 -28.01
N LEU A 7 -40.31 18.28 -29.14
CA LEU A 7 -41.56 18.12 -29.90
C LEU A 7 -42.63 17.32 -29.13
N LYS A 8 -42.23 16.30 -28.35
CA LYS A 8 -43.12 15.59 -27.43
C LYS A 8 -43.61 16.51 -26.29
N CYS A 9 -42.72 17.30 -25.69
CA CYS A 9 -43.09 18.28 -24.65
C CYS A 9 -44.04 19.38 -25.19
N MET A 10 -43.90 19.77 -26.45
CA MET A 10 -44.77 20.76 -27.11
C MET A 10 -46.08 20.18 -27.65
N LYS A 11 -46.38 18.89 -27.42
CA LYS A 11 -47.58 18.18 -27.91
C LYS A 11 -47.80 18.34 -29.43
N ALA A 12 -46.71 18.36 -30.21
CA ALA A 12 -46.80 18.44 -31.67
C ALA A 12 -47.42 17.16 -32.24
N VAL A 13 -48.41 17.30 -33.13
CA VAL A 13 -49.32 16.21 -33.54
C VAL A 13 -48.73 15.28 -34.61
N ASN A 14 -47.72 15.73 -35.37
CA ASN A 14 -47.15 14.98 -36.50
C ASN A 14 -45.62 14.78 -36.35
N ILE A 15 -45.19 13.94 -35.40
CA ILE A 15 -43.79 13.50 -35.34
C ILE A 15 -43.62 12.33 -36.33
N PRO A 16 -42.66 12.39 -37.28
CA PRO A 16 -42.43 11.28 -38.20
C PRO A 16 -42.09 9.98 -37.45
N GLU A 17 -42.72 8.86 -37.81
CA GLU A 17 -42.51 7.55 -37.17
C GLU A 17 -41.02 7.15 -37.13
N LYS A 18 -40.26 7.46 -38.19
CA LYS A 18 -38.80 7.24 -38.25
C LYS A 18 -38.05 7.97 -37.12
N ALA A 19 -38.45 9.20 -36.80
CA ALA A 19 -37.84 9.99 -35.73
C ALA A 19 -38.23 9.47 -34.34
N GLN A 20 -39.44 8.90 -34.22
CA GLN A 20 -39.94 8.30 -32.99
C GLN A 20 -39.24 6.97 -32.67
N ASN A 21 -38.99 6.14 -33.69
CA ASN A 21 -38.21 4.90 -33.56
C ASN A 21 -36.74 5.19 -33.22
N TYR A 22 -36.12 6.18 -33.89
CA TYR A 22 -34.76 6.60 -33.56
C TYR A 22 -34.62 7.17 -32.13
N TYR A 23 -35.64 7.89 -31.65
CA TYR A 23 -35.69 8.34 -30.26
C TYR A 23 -35.80 7.19 -29.26
N ALA A 24 -36.56 6.14 -29.59
CA ALA A 24 -36.71 4.96 -28.73
C ALA A 24 -35.38 4.16 -28.61
N SER A 25 -34.63 4.01 -29.70
CA SER A 25 -33.31 3.37 -29.69
C SER A 25 -32.19 4.25 -29.11
N GLY A 26 -32.46 5.53 -28.90
CA GLY A 26 -31.42 6.49 -28.55
C GLY A 26 -30.89 6.38 -27.12
N GLU A 27 -31.66 5.85 -26.17
CA GLU A 27 -31.19 5.63 -24.79
C GLU A 27 -30.13 4.52 -24.74
N ALA A 28 -30.38 3.41 -25.43
CA ALA A 28 -29.42 2.32 -25.58
C ALA A 28 -28.14 2.77 -26.29
N LEU A 29 -28.27 3.54 -27.39
CA LEU A 29 -27.13 4.14 -28.10
C LEU A 29 -26.34 5.11 -27.20
N TRP A 30 -27.02 5.88 -26.37
CA TRP A 30 -26.36 6.78 -25.42
C TRP A 30 -25.60 5.99 -24.35
N ALA A 31 -26.21 4.96 -23.75
CA ALA A 31 -25.57 4.10 -22.76
C ALA A 31 -24.34 3.37 -23.33
N ALA A 32 -24.47 2.79 -24.52
CA ALA A 32 -23.37 2.16 -25.26
C ALA A 32 -22.23 3.15 -25.53
N ARG A 33 -22.54 4.36 -25.99
CA ARG A 33 -21.54 5.42 -26.19
C ARG A 33 -20.82 5.79 -24.88
N MET A 34 -21.52 5.90 -23.76
CA MET A 34 -20.89 6.20 -22.47
C MET A 34 -19.91 5.10 -22.06
N LYS A 35 -20.29 3.83 -22.20
CA LYS A 35 -19.41 2.68 -21.94
C LYS A 35 -18.18 2.69 -22.84
N LEU A 36 -18.35 2.91 -24.14
CA LEU A 36 -17.24 3.03 -25.09
C LEU A 36 -16.30 4.20 -24.76
N SER A 37 -16.82 5.35 -24.31
CA SER A 37 -15.99 6.47 -23.85
C SER A 37 -15.11 6.06 -22.67
N ARG A 38 -15.68 5.36 -21.68
CA ARG A 38 -14.92 4.85 -20.52
C ARG A 38 -13.88 3.82 -20.92
N ILE A 39 -14.20 2.92 -21.84
CA ILE A 39 -13.25 1.95 -22.37
C ILE A 39 -12.05 2.66 -22.99
N VAL A 40 -12.29 3.66 -23.84
CA VAL A 40 -11.22 4.44 -24.47
C VAL A 40 -10.39 5.19 -23.42
N GLU A 41 -11.02 5.77 -22.40
CA GLU A 41 -10.32 6.45 -21.30
C GLU A 41 -9.39 5.47 -20.55
N TRP A 42 -9.91 4.33 -20.08
CA TRP A 42 -9.14 3.35 -19.31
C TRP A 42 -8.01 2.72 -20.11
N TYR A 43 -8.27 2.34 -21.36
CA TYR A 43 -7.23 1.76 -22.23
C TYR A 43 -6.07 2.75 -22.41
N ASN A 44 -6.39 4.00 -22.76
CA ASN A 44 -5.37 5.04 -22.94
C ASN A 44 -4.62 5.36 -21.64
N GLU A 45 -5.30 5.30 -20.49
CA GLU A 45 -4.67 5.55 -19.20
C GLU A 45 -3.70 4.42 -18.82
N ILE A 46 -4.07 3.15 -19.02
CA ILE A 46 -3.18 2.00 -18.83
C ILE A 46 -1.93 2.16 -19.70
N CYS A 47 -2.09 2.40 -21.00
CA CYS A 47 -0.97 2.54 -21.92
C CYS A 47 -0.05 3.73 -21.60
N LYS A 48 -0.57 4.80 -21.00
CA LYS A 48 0.23 6.01 -20.67
C LYS A 48 0.89 5.95 -19.30
N THR A 49 0.28 5.29 -18.33
CA THR A 49 0.68 5.36 -16.91
C THR A 49 1.46 4.14 -16.43
N CYS A 50 1.41 3.02 -17.16
CA CYS A 50 2.16 1.82 -16.79
C CYS A 50 3.65 2.00 -17.12
N ALA A 51 4.49 1.63 -16.15
CA ALA A 51 5.91 1.40 -16.39
C ALA A 51 6.09 0.18 -17.31
N PRO A 52 7.22 0.04 -18.02
CA PRO A 52 7.46 -1.08 -18.93
C PRO A 52 7.26 -2.45 -18.28
N CYS A 53 7.77 -2.65 -17.07
CA CYS A 53 7.59 -3.91 -16.32
C CYS A 53 6.14 -4.16 -15.87
N GLU A 54 5.38 -3.11 -15.53
CA GLU A 54 3.95 -3.26 -15.23
C GLU A 54 3.16 -3.64 -16.48
N PHE A 55 3.58 -3.12 -17.64
CA PHE A 55 2.96 -3.42 -18.93
C PHE A 55 3.24 -4.87 -19.37
N GLU A 56 4.47 -5.37 -19.16
CA GLU A 56 4.85 -6.76 -19.41
C GLU A 56 3.97 -7.76 -18.64
N LEU A 57 3.60 -7.43 -17.39
CA LEU A 57 2.71 -8.26 -16.58
C LEU A 57 1.29 -8.37 -17.15
N ILE A 58 0.79 -7.33 -17.80
CA ILE A 58 -0.57 -7.27 -18.34
C ILE A 58 -0.65 -7.47 -19.86
N GLN A 59 0.49 -7.65 -20.53
CA GLN A 59 0.60 -7.70 -21.99
C GLN A 59 -0.38 -8.69 -22.62
N LYS A 60 -0.46 -9.90 -22.07
CA LYS A 60 -1.36 -10.95 -22.59
C LYS A 60 -2.83 -10.51 -22.55
N GLU A 61 -3.25 -9.86 -21.47
CA GLU A 61 -4.63 -9.39 -21.32
C GLU A 61 -4.95 -8.24 -22.27
N ILE A 62 -3.97 -7.36 -22.51
CA ILE A 62 -4.06 -6.26 -23.48
C ILE A 62 -4.12 -6.81 -24.91
N ASP A 63 -3.30 -7.80 -25.27
CA ASP A 63 -3.31 -8.43 -26.59
C ASP A 63 -4.67 -9.10 -26.89
N GLU A 64 -5.28 -9.74 -25.89
CA GLU A 64 -6.64 -10.28 -25.99
C GLU A 64 -7.68 -9.17 -26.22
N ILE A 65 -7.55 -8.04 -25.53
CA ILE A 65 -8.44 -6.88 -25.71
C ILE A 65 -8.26 -6.29 -27.12
N ASP A 66 -7.01 -6.18 -27.60
CA ASP A 66 -6.70 -5.69 -28.93
C ASP A 66 -7.24 -6.62 -30.02
N ALA A 67 -7.20 -7.94 -29.81
CA ALA A 67 -7.81 -8.91 -30.70
C ALA A 67 -9.35 -8.76 -30.75
N ILE A 68 -9.99 -8.57 -29.59
CA ILE A 68 -11.44 -8.30 -29.50
C ILE A 68 -11.81 -6.99 -30.21
N LEU A 69 -11.01 -5.94 -30.03
CA LEU A 69 -11.19 -4.66 -30.70
C LEU A 69 -10.98 -4.77 -32.22
N ALA A 70 -9.99 -5.54 -32.66
CA ALA A 70 -9.72 -5.77 -34.08
C ALA A 70 -10.87 -6.53 -34.77
N ASP A 71 -11.43 -7.57 -34.13
CA ASP A 71 -12.60 -8.28 -34.65
C ASP A 71 -13.83 -7.35 -34.71
N ALA A 72 -14.06 -6.53 -33.68
CA ALA A 72 -15.14 -5.55 -33.68
C ALA A 72 -15.01 -4.51 -34.82
N CYS A 73 -13.78 -4.07 -35.11
CA CYS A 73 -13.49 -3.12 -36.18
C CYS A 73 -13.52 -3.73 -37.60
N SER A 74 -13.62 -5.06 -37.75
CA SER A 74 -13.65 -5.75 -39.06
C SER A 74 -14.92 -5.52 -39.89
N GLY A 75 -15.90 -4.79 -39.34
CA GLY A 75 -17.18 -4.45 -40.00
C GLY A 75 -18.36 -5.32 -39.58
N ARG A 76 -18.18 -6.16 -38.54
CA ARG A 76 -19.22 -7.06 -37.99
C ARG A 76 -20.20 -6.36 -37.05
N ILE A 77 -19.78 -5.25 -36.44
CA ILE A 77 -20.54 -4.47 -35.45
C ILE A 77 -20.70 -3.04 -35.98
N ASP A 78 -21.94 -2.60 -36.15
CA ASP A 78 -22.26 -1.23 -36.56
C ASP A 78 -23.32 -0.60 -35.63
N TRP A 79 -23.61 0.69 -35.85
CA TRP A 79 -24.57 1.45 -35.02
C TRP A 79 -26.01 0.91 -35.08
N ASN A 80 -26.33 0.02 -36.03
CA ASN A 80 -27.65 -0.58 -36.21
C ASN A 80 -27.71 -2.06 -35.80
N ASN A 81 -26.56 -2.73 -35.69
CA ASN A 81 -26.38 -4.14 -35.42
C ASN A 81 -25.23 -4.32 -34.42
N PHE A 82 -25.40 -3.79 -33.22
CA PHE A 82 -24.51 -4.07 -32.10
C PHE A 82 -25.25 -4.87 -31.03
N ASP A 83 -24.59 -5.92 -30.55
CA ASP A 83 -25.06 -6.63 -29.36
C ASP A 83 -24.57 -5.87 -28.13
N GLN A 84 -25.50 -5.47 -27.26
CA GLN A 84 -25.18 -4.80 -25.99
C GLN A 84 -24.31 -5.72 -25.10
N SER A 85 -24.47 -7.04 -25.21
CA SER A 85 -23.69 -8.02 -24.44
C SER A 85 -22.19 -7.94 -24.75
N PHE A 86 -21.82 -7.63 -26.00
CA PHE A 86 -20.44 -7.47 -26.40
C PHE A 86 -19.79 -6.23 -25.75
N ILE A 87 -20.49 -5.10 -25.80
CA ILE A 87 -20.00 -3.85 -25.18
C ILE A 87 -19.87 -4.03 -23.68
N ASP A 88 -20.81 -4.74 -23.07
CA ASP A 88 -20.80 -5.03 -21.64
C ASP A 88 -19.62 -5.95 -21.27
N GLY A 89 -19.38 -7.02 -22.05
CA GLY A 89 -18.22 -7.88 -21.85
C GLY A 89 -16.87 -7.17 -22.00
N LEU A 90 -16.72 -6.31 -23.02
CA LEU A 90 -15.50 -5.52 -23.21
C LEU A 90 -15.32 -4.50 -22.09
N TYR A 91 -16.41 -3.86 -21.66
CA TYR A 91 -16.42 -2.94 -20.53
C TYR A 91 -15.95 -3.63 -19.25
N ASP A 92 -16.51 -4.80 -18.94
CA ASP A 92 -16.19 -5.55 -17.72
C ASP A 92 -14.73 -6.07 -17.74
N LYS A 93 -14.25 -6.60 -18.88
CA LYS A 93 -12.85 -7.05 -19.02
C LYS A 93 -11.86 -5.91 -18.81
N LEU A 94 -12.07 -4.79 -19.47
CA LEU A 94 -11.15 -3.66 -19.37
C LEU A 94 -11.28 -2.94 -18.01
N TYR A 95 -12.49 -2.82 -17.46
CA TYR A 95 -12.69 -2.28 -16.12
C TYR A 95 -11.97 -3.13 -15.07
N ASN A 96 -12.09 -4.45 -15.15
CA ASN A 96 -11.39 -5.38 -14.26
C ASN A 96 -9.88 -5.12 -14.31
N LEU A 97 -9.28 -5.16 -15.51
CA LEU A 97 -7.85 -4.92 -15.70
C LEU A 97 -7.42 -3.55 -15.17
N TYR A 98 -8.13 -2.48 -15.56
CA TYR A 98 -7.88 -1.12 -15.11
C TYR A 98 -7.93 -1.00 -13.59
N SER A 99 -8.96 -1.57 -12.96
CA SER A 99 -9.15 -1.51 -11.51
C SER A 99 -8.03 -2.22 -10.75
N ARG A 100 -7.54 -3.36 -11.27
CA ARG A 100 -6.42 -4.10 -10.67
C ARG A 100 -5.11 -3.33 -10.77
N VAL A 101 -4.80 -2.77 -11.94
CA VAL A 101 -3.61 -1.94 -12.15
C VAL A 101 -3.63 -0.70 -11.25
N LEU A 102 -4.77 0.00 -11.18
CA LEU A 102 -4.91 1.18 -10.33
C LEU A 102 -4.73 0.84 -8.86
N LYS A 103 -5.29 -0.29 -8.41
CA LYS A 103 -5.14 -0.76 -7.03
C LYS A 103 -3.69 -1.15 -6.72
N ALA A 104 -2.99 -1.81 -7.64
CA ALA A 104 -1.59 -2.16 -7.47
C ALA A 104 -0.70 -0.90 -7.33
N LYS A 105 -0.93 0.12 -8.16
CA LYS A 105 -0.28 1.43 -8.06
C LYS A 105 -0.58 2.12 -6.73
N ALA A 106 -1.84 2.14 -6.31
CA ALA A 106 -2.26 2.72 -5.04
C ALA A 106 -1.62 2.00 -3.84
N ASN A 107 -1.42 0.69 -3.92
CA ASN A 107 -0.73 -0.08 -2.88
C ASN A 107 0.74 0.34 -2.73
N ILE A 108 1.48 0.56 -3.83
CA ILE A 108 2.85 1.09 -3.76
C ILE A 108 2.86 2.51 -3.18
N GLN A 109 1.90 3.36 -3.54
CA GLN A 109 1.78 4.71 -2.95
C GLN A 109 1.55 4.67 -1.43
N LYS A 110 0.77 3.69 -0.91
CA LYS A 110 0.60 3.51 0.54
C LYS A 110 1.94 3.22 1.23
N VAL A 111 2.77 2.37 0.63
CA VAL A 111 4.12 2.07 1.15
C VAL A 111 4.98 3.33 1.17
N GLN A 112 5.02 4.09 0.06
CA GLN A 112 5.77 5.35 0.00
C GLN A 112 5.30 6.34 1.08
N ASN A 113 3.99 6.47 1.27
CA ASN A 113 3.44 7.35 2.30
C ASN A 113 3.80 6.86 3.72
N SER A 114 3.83 5.55 3.95
CA SER A 114 4.32 4.96 5.21
C SER A 114 5.76 5.37 5.46
N ILE A 115 6.66 5.16 4.47
CA ILE A 115 8.08 5.54 4.59
C ILE A 115 8.24 7.03 4.85
N ARG A 116 7.54 7.88 4.08
CA ARG A 116 7.62 9.34 4.23
C ARG A 116 7.12 9.83 5.58
N SER A 117 6.12 9.17 6.17
CA SER A 117 5.52 9.61 7.44
C SER A 117 6.54 9.64 8.58
N TRP A 118 7.45 8.67 8.63
CA TRP A 118 8.57 8.68 9.58
C TRP A 118 9.83 9.27 8.95
N GLY A 119 10.12 9.00 7.68
CA GLY A 119 11.38 9.37 7.03
C GLY A 119 11.59 10.86 6.76
N GLN A 120 10.50 11.66 6.67
CA GLN A 120 10.62 13.12 6.53
C GLN A 120 10.94 13.84 7.84
N ILE A 121 10.90 13.12 8.96
CA ILE A 121 11.25 13.64 10.28
C ILE A 121 12.63 13.07 10.64
N PRO A 122 13.62 13.89 10.99
CA PRO A 122 14.93 13.39 11.39
C PRO A 122 14.81 12.50 12.65
N LEU A 123 15.71 11.54 12.80
CA LEU A 123 15.68 10.63 13.95
C LEU A 123 15.88 11.37 15.28
N TYR A 124 16.84 12.30 15.31
CA TYR A 124 17.13 13.14 16.46
C TYR A 124 16.78 14.58 16.17
N GLU A 125 16.11 15.21 17.15
CA GLU A 125 15.72 16.61 17.14
C GLU A 125 16.09 17.25 18.49
N ARG A 126 16.05 18.58 18.56
CA ARG A 126 16.16 19.31 19.83
C ARG A 126 15.03 18.91 20.79
N LEU A 127 15.31 18.89 22.10
CA LEU A 127 14.46 18.31 23.16
C LEU A 127 12.99 18.80 23.17
N ASN A 128 12.68 19.96 22.58
CA ASN A 128 11.31 20.48 22.47
C ASN A 128 10.94 20.95 21.04
N GLY A 129 11.73 20.57 20.02
CA GLY A 129 11.58 21.09 18.66
C GLY A 129 11.80 22.60 18.54
N ASP A 130 12.37 23.22 19.58
CA ASP A 130 12.72 24.63 19.63
C ASP A 130 14.17 24.83 19.17
N ASN A 131 14.54 26.08 18.90
CA ASN A 131 15.87 26.39 18.38
C ASN A 131 16.89 26.68 19.49
N THR A 132 16.57 26.43 20.77
CA THR A 132 17.43 26.78 21.91
C THR A 132 17.85 25.58 22.76
N SER A 133 17.03 24.53 22.83
CA SER A 133 17.35 23.32 23.58
C SER A 133 18.45 22.49 22.94
N LEU A 134 19.17 21.72 23.75
CA LEU A 134 20.11 20.71 23.28
C LEU A 134 19.38 19.59 22.51
N ILE A 135 20.15 18.79 21.77
CA ILE A 135 19.64 17.60 21.10
C ILE A 135 19.14 16.55 22.11
N ASN A 136 18.03 15.88 21.79
CA ASN A 136 17.38 14.94 22.70
C ASN A 136 18.15 13.61 22.79
N ILE A 137 19.07 13.52 23.75
CA ILE A 137 19.88 12.32 24.01
C ILE A 137 19.25 11.46 25.12
N GLU A 138 18.62 12.08 26.12
CA GLU A 138 18.07 11.38 27.29
C GLU A 138 17.01 10.34 26.90
N ASN A 139 16.21 10.61 25.86
CA ASN A 139 15.18 9.69 25.37
C ASN A 139 15.65 8.85 24.17
N ARG A 140 16.97 8.73 23.95
CA ARG A 140 17.52 8.04 22.76
C ARG A 140 16.92 6.65 22.56
N SER A 141 16.85 5.83 23.61
CA SER A 141 16.28 4.47 23.52
C SER A 141 14.84 4.46 23.00
N LEU A 142 13.98 5.33 23.53
CA LEU A 142 12.58 5.44 23.15
C LEU A 142 12.42 6.01 21.73
N ILE A 143 13.23 6.99 21.36
CA ILE A 143 13.24 7.60 20.00
C ILE A 143 13.57 6.53 18.96
N VAL A 144 14.66 5.80 19.19
CA VAL A 144 15.11 4.73 18.30
C VAL A 144 14.07 3.62 18.25
N GLN A 145 13.57 3.17 19.39
CA GLN A 145 12.53 2.13 19.45
C GLN A 145 11.31 2.49 18.60
N ARG A 146 10.75 3.69 18.77
CA ARG A 146 9.59 4.15 17.99
C ARG A 146 9.86 4.17 16.49
N ARG A 147 11.08 4.58 16.09
CA ARG A 147 11.48 4.56 14.67
C ARG A 147 11.53 3.13 14.14
N LEU A 148 12.15 2.22 14.88
CA LEU A 148 12.26 0.82 14.48
C LEU A 148 10.89 0.13 14.40
N GLU A 149 9.97 0.45 15.32
CA GLU A 149 8.58 -0.01 15.25
C GLU A 149 7.88 0.47 13.95
N ALA A 150 8.02 1.75 13.59
CA ALA A 150 7.47 2.28 12.34
C ALA A 150 8.10 1.61 11.08
N CYS A 151 9.41 1.31 11.12
CA CYS A 151 10.07 0.56 10.06
C CYS A 151 9.55 -0.88 9.96
N LEU A 152 9.33 -1.55 11.10
CA LEU A 152 8.75 -2.89 11.15
C LEU A 152 7.33 -2.94 10.59
N ASP A 153 6.51 -1.96 10.92
CA ASP A 153 5.16 -1.85 10.35
C ASP A 153 5.19 -1.59 8.85
N THR A 154 6.15 -0.79 8.39
CA THR A 154 6.40 -0.57 6.96
C THR A 154 6.85 -1.86 6.27
N LYS A 155 7.74 -2.65 6.88
CA LYS A 155 8.16 -3.96 6.37
C LYS A 155 6.96 -4.91 6.19
N LYS A 156 6.12 -5.05 7.21
CA LYS A 156 4.90 -5.89 7.13
C LYS A 156 3.95 -5.40 6.03
N LEU A 157 3.83 -4.07 5.88
CA LEU A 157 3.03 -3.48 4.82
C LEU A 157 3.58 -3.80 3.43
N ILE A 158 4.91 -3.77 3.24
CA ILE A 158 5.57 -4.15 1.98
C ILE A 158 5.27 -5.61 1.65
N GLU A 159 5.50 -6.53 2.58
CA GLU A 159 5.25 -7.97 2.38
C GLU A 159 3.80 -8.22 1.95
N LYS A 160 2.84 -7.58 2.64
CA LYS A 160 1.42 -7.66 2.32
C LYS A 160 1.09 -7.07 0.95
N VAL A 161 1.59 -5.87 0.65
CA VAL A 161 1.32 -5.18 -0.62
C VAL A 161 1.91 -5.92 -1.80
N MET A 162 3.11 -6.48 -1.67
CA MET A 162 3.74 -7.25 -2.75
C MET A 162 2.96 -8.52 -3.06
N ASP A 163 2.46 -9.23 -2.03
CA ASP A 163 1.61 -10.40 -2.24
C ASP A 163 0.24 -10.03 -2.84
N GLU A 164 -0.38 -8.93 -2.37
CA GLU A 164 -1.61 -8.40 -2.98
C GLU A 164 -1.40 -8.00 -4.45
N ASN A 165 -0.30 -7.33 -4.76
CA ASN A 165 0.00 -6.88 -6.12
C ASN A 165 0.27 -8.06 -7.04
N PHE A 166 0.98 -9.09 -6.56
CA PHE A 166 1.11 -10.36 -7.28
C PHE A 166 -0.28 -10.95 -7.61
N LYS A 167 -1.18 -11.00 -6.63
CA LYS A 167 -2.57 -11.46 -6.82
C LYS A 167 -3.36 -10.61 -7.82
N LEU A 168 -3.13 -9.29 -7.84
CA LEU A 168 -3.77 -8.36 -8.76
C LEU A 168 -3.26 -8.52 -10.19
N TYR A 169 -1.95 -8.63 -10.42
CA TYR A 169 -1.42 -8.74 -11.78
C TYR A 169 -1.75 -10.07 -12.44
N PHE A 170 -1.77 -11.16 -11.69
CA PHE A 170 -2.10 -12.49 -12.21
C PHE A 170 -3.59 -12.87 -12.06
N ASP A 171 -4.44 -11.88 -11.76
CA ASP A 171 -5.90 -12.00 -11.64
C ASP A 171 -6.40 -13.14 -10.74
N TYR A 172 -5.65 -13.47 -9.69
CA TYR A 172 -6.04 -14.50 -8.72
C TYR A 172 -7.29 -14.13 -7.92
N LEU A 173 -7.66 -12.84 -7.87
CA LEU A 173 -8.87 -12.39 -7.17
C LEU A 173 -10.15 -12.81 -7.88
N VAL A 174 -10.16 -12.89 -9.21
CA VAL A 174 -11.30 -13.40 -9.98
C VAL A 174 -11.40 -14.92 -9.81
N ALA A 175 -10.29 -15.65 -9.95
CA ALA A 175 -10.25 -17.10 -9.77
C ALA A 175 -10.75 -17.56 -8.38
N LEU A 176 -10.33 -16.87 -7.31
CA LEU A 176 -10.78 -17.16 -5.94
C LEU A 176 -12.29 -16.88 -5.73
N SER A 177 -12.86 -15.94 -6.47
CA SER A 177 -14.30 -15.66 -6.40
C SER A 177 -15.14 -16.72 -7.13
N GLU A 178 -14.64 -17.22 -8.26
CA GLU A 178 -15.28 -18.28 -9.05
C GLU A 178 -15.20 -19.66 -8.37
N GLU A 179 -14.09 -19.97 -7.69
CA GLU A 179 -13.96 -21.18 -6.87
C GLU A 179 -14.86 -21.15 -5.62
N LYS A 180 -15.02 -19.97 -4.98
CA LYS A 180 -15.96 -19.81 -3.86
C LYS A 180 -17.42 -19.97 -4.30
N LEU A 181 -17.78 -19.49 -5.50
CA LEU A 181 -19.10 -19.71 -6.09
C LEU A 181 -19.33 -21.19 -6.45
N SER A 182 -18.30 -21.86 -6.96
CA SER A 182 -18.35 -23.28 -7.33
C SER A 182 -18.45 -24.20 -6.10
N SER A 183 -17.73 -23.89 -5.02
CA SER A 183 -17.78 -24.64 -3.75
C SER A 183 -19.05 -24.36 -2.93
N ALA A 184 -19.64 -23.16 -3.04
CA ALA A 184 -20.93 -22.83 -2.41
C ALA A 184 -22.15 -23.49 -3.10
N SER A 185 -21.99 -24.00 -4.33
CA SER A 185 -23.06 -24.71 -5.05
C SER A 185 -23.30 -26.15 -4.57
N GLY A 186 -22.48 -26.65 -3.63
CA GLY A 186 -22.50 -28.03 -3.13
C GLY A 186 -23.33 -28.32 -1.88
N THR A 187 -24.14 -27.38 -1.37
CA THR A 187 -25.03 -27.68 -0.23
C THR A 187 -26.39 -27.01 -0.39
N SER A 188 -27.29 -27.64 -1.14
CA SER A 188 -28.73 -27.42 -0.99
C SER A 188 -29.34 -28.54 -0.13
N SER A 189 -29.70 -28.22 1.10
CA SER A 189 -30.71 -28.96 1.86
C SER A 189 -31.58 -28.01 2.67
N GLN A 190 -32.73 -27.71 2.04
CA GLN A 190 -34.04 -27.49 2.63
C GLN A 190 -34.14 -26.77 3.98
N ARG A 191 -34.63 -25.52 3.95
CA ARG A 191 -35.67 -25.10 4.89
C ARG A 191 -36.65 -24.12 4.25
N ARG A 192 -37.90 -24.58 4.20
CA ARG A 192 -39.11 -23.88 3.78
C ARG A 192 -39.38 -22.72 4.75
N SER A 193 -39.64 -21.52 4.25
CA SER A 193 -40.48 -20.54 4.97
C SER A 193 -41.11 -19.52 4.01
N SER A 194 -42.40 -19.33 4.24
CA SER A 194 -43.41 -18.59 3.51
C SER A 194 -43.29 -17.08 3.67
N MET A 195 -43.67 -16.36 2.60
CA MET A 195 -44.02 -14.94 2.58
C MET A 195 -45.04 -14.56 3.67
N ILE A 196 -44.84 -13.38 4.28
CA ILE A 196 -45.87 -12.37 4.57
C ILE A 196 -45.16 -11.00 4.66
N MET A 197 -45.71 -10.01 3.97
CA MET A 197 -45.28 -8.60 3.96
C MET A 197 -45.78 -7.85 5.20
N PRO A 198 -45.25 -6.64 5.46
CA PRO A 198 -46.15 -5.55 5.79
C PRO A 198 -45.90 -4.29 4.96
N ALA A 199 -47.01 -3.62 4.63
CA ALA A 199 -47.08 -2.25 4.12
C ALA A 199 -47.53 -1.30 5.28
N PRO A 200 -47.40 0.03 5.13
CA PRO A 200 -47.14 0.98 6.21
C PRO A 200 -48.37 1.78 6.68
N GLU A 201 -48.30 2.37 7.87
CA GLU A 201 -49.09 3.51 8.44
C GLU A 201 -48.67 3.65 9.92
N GLN A 202 -48.64 4.77 10.64
CA GLN A 202 -48.64 6.23 10.47
C GLN A 202 -48.18 6.79 11.85
N GLU A 203 -47.84 8.08 11.91
CA GLU A 203 -47.33 8.82 13.08
C GLU A 203 -48.26 8.76 14.32
N GLU A 204 -47.70 8.76 15.55
CA GLU A 204 -48.02 9.73 16.61
C GLU A 204 -47.24 9.49 17.94
N GLN A 205 -46.57 10.56 18.38
CA GLN A 205 -46.43 11.10 19.75
C GLN A 205 -45.78 10.30 20.91
N GLN A 206 -44.66 10.87 21.40
CA GLN A 206 -44.08 10.77 22.76
C GLN A 206 -44.99 11.47 23.81
N PRO A 207 -44.95 11.13 25.13
CA PRO A 207 -43.80 11.47 26.00
C PRO A 207 -43.44 10.50 27.14
N ALA A 208 -42.33 10.87 27.78
CA ALA A 208 -41.51 10.21 28.81
C ALA A 208 -42.20 9.62 30.05
N ASN A 209 -41.60 8.56 30.60
CA ASN A 209 -41.37 8.45 32.05
C ASN A 209 -40.21 7.51 32.41
N VAL A 210 -39.46 7.96 33.43
CA VAL A 210 -38.28 7.40 34.09
C VAL A 210 -38.65 6.26 35.04
N VAL A 211 -37.93 5.13 35.09
CA VAL A 211 -37.52 4.42 36.33
C VAL A 211 -36.30 3.50 36.10
N ALA A 212 -35.31 3.73 36.98
CA ALA A 212 -34.17 2.97 37.50
C ALA A 212 -33.86 1.49 37.19
N LEU A 213 -32.54 1.24 37.12
CA LEU A 213 -31.69 0.16 37.67
C LEU A 213 -32.08 -1.32 37.48
N GLU A 214 -31.14 -2.11 36.95
CA GLU A 214 -30.36 -3.11 37.74
C GLU A 214 -29.29 -3.80 36.87
N VAL A 215 -28.07 -3.92 37.43
CA VAL A 215 -26.96 -4.76 36.97
C VAL A 215 -26.89 -5.95 37.93
N PRO A 216 -26.69 -7.16 37.43
CA PRO A 216 -25.62 -8.01 37.96
C PRO A 216 -24.89 -8.75 36.81
N ASP A 217 -23.75 -9.38 36.94
CA ASP A 217 -22.58 -9.37 37.82
C ASP A 217 -21.65 -10.45 37.21
N ALA A 218 -20.39 -10.47 37.62
CA ALA A 218 -19.34 -11.31 37.06
C ALA A 218 -19.44 -12.80 37.45
N GLU A 219 -18.90 -13.68 36.59
CA GLU A 219 -18.27 -14.93 37.00
C GLU A 219 -16.87 -15.02 36.38
N GLU A 220 -15.87 -14.94 37.25
CA GLU A 220 -14.50 -15.42 37.04
C GLU A 220 -14.49 -16.95 37.11
N GLU A 221 -13.66 -17.64 36.32
CA GLU A 221 -12.88 -18.77 36.82
C GLU A 221 -11.69 -19.13 35.90
N GLN A 222 -10.52 -18.73 36.38
CA GLN A 222 -9.27 -19.49 36.57
C GLN A 222 -8.62 -20.36 35.48
N SER A 223 -7.30 -20.14 35.43
CA SER A 223 -6.23 -20.83 34.70
C SER A 223 -6.09 -22.33 35.00
N ALA A 224 -5.73 -23.10 33.97
CA ALA A 224 -4.84 -24.25 34.11
C ALA A 224 -3.91 -24.32 32.88
N ALA A 225 -2.63 -24.43 33.16
CA ALA A 225 -1.56 -24.56 32.20
C ALA A 225 -1.51 -25.97 31.57
N ASP A 226 -0.71 -26.05 30.49
CA ASP A 226 0.00 -27.24 30.00
C ASP A 226 -0.66 -28.02 28.83
N THR A 227 -0.29 -27.65 27.60
CA THR A 227 0.33 -28.56 26.62
C THR A 227 0.81 -27.77 25.40
N LEU A 228 2.12 -27.84 25.17
CA LEU A 228 2.79 -27.44 23.95
C LEU A 228 2.41 -28.39 22.81
N ASP A 229 2.64 -27.91 21.58
CA ASP A 229 2.48 -28.56 20.28
C ASP A 229 1.07 -28.52 19.66
N ASP A 230 0.73 -27.35 19.14
CA ASP A 230 0.13 -27.24 17.80
C ASP A 230 0.38 -25.82 17.30
N VAL A 231 1.56 -25.59 16.73
CA VAL A 231 1.77 -24.47 15.81
C VAL A 231 0.90 -24.78 14.59
N PRO A 232 -0.16 -24.01 14.29
CA PRO A 232 -0.84 -24.19 13.02
C PRO A 232 0.18 -23.80 11.95
N SER A 233 0.70 -24.79 11.23
CA SER A 233 1.48 -24.58 10.03
C SER A 233 0.70 -23.62 9.13
N LEU A 234 1.35 -22.51 8.80
CA LEU A 234 0.85 -21.43 7.96
C LEU A 234 0.79 -21.85 6.49
N ASP A 235 0.17 -22.99 6.18
CA ASP A 235 0.07 -23.53 4.82
C ASP A 235 -1.39 -23.62 4.38
N GLN A 236 -1.99 -22.47 4.07
CA GLN A 236 -3.28 -22.42 3.37
C GLN A 236 -3.45 -21.21 2.43
N SER A 237 -2.36 -20.59 1.95
CA SER A 237 -2.42 -19.54 0.92
C SER A 237 -1.42 -19.72 -0.24
N GLU A 238 -0.84 -20.90 -0.43
CA GLU A 238 -0.04 -21.20 -1.62
C GLU A 238 -0.93 -21.79 -2.72
N LEU A 239 -1.74 -20.94 -3.34
CA LEU A 239 -2.11 -21.20 -4.73
C LEU A 239 -0.81 -21.03 -5.53
N GLY A 240 -0.14 -22.15 -5.80
CA GLY A 240 1.25 -22.24 -6.23
C GLY A 240 1.64 -21.17 -7.26
N LYS A 241 2.47 -20.23 -6.84
CA LYS A 241 3.13 -19.28 -7.75
C LYS A 241 3.99 -20.14 -8.68
N ASN A 242 3.62 -20.25 -9.95
CA ASN A 242 4.42 -21.04 -10.89
C ASN A 242 5.72 -20.29 -11.20
N LEU A 243 6.80 -21.04 -11.46
CA LEU A 243 8.14 -20.46 -11.71
C LEU A 243 8.12 -19.36 -12.79
N SER A 244 7.35 -19.55 -13.85
CA SER A 244 7.20 -18.58 -14.93
C SER A 244 6.52 -17.27 -14.49
N GLN A 245 5.63 -17.31 -13.50
CA GLN A 245 4.98 -16.11 -12.96
C GLN A 245 5.93 -15.34 -12.05
N LEU A 246 6.76 -16.05 -11.27
CA LEU A 246 7.81 -15.44 -10.46
C LEU A 246 8.86 -14.76 -11.35
N GLU A 247 9.28 -15.43 -12.42
CA GLU A 247 10.20 -14.85 -13.42
C GLU A 247 9.62 -13.59 -14.08
N LEU A 248 8.34 -13.60 -14.45
CA LEU A 248 7.67 -12.43 -15.04
C LEU A 248 7.45 -11.30 -14.02
N PHE A 249 7.32 -11.63 -12.73
CA PHE A 249 7.14 -10.65 -11.66
C PHE A 249 8.46 -10.01 -11.22
N ARG A 250 9.60 -10.64 -11.50
CA ARG A 250 10.92 -10.16 -11.07
C ARG A 250 11.25 -8.73 -11.52
N PRO A 251 11.03 -8.31 -12.79
CA PRO A 251 11.25 -6.92 -13.19
C PRO A 251 10.37 -5.92 -12.44
N TYR A 252 9.17 -6.33 -12.00
CA TYR A 252 8.31 -5.51 -11.17
C TYR A 252 8.83 -5.40 -9.73
N GLU A 253 9.35 -6.49 -9.14
CA GLU A 253 10.03 -6.43 -7.84
C GLU A 253 11.20 -5.44 -7.87
N GLU A 254 12.03 -5.50 -8.91
CA GLU A 254 13.18 -4.59 -9.10
C GLU A 254 12.75 -3.14 -9.28
N TYR A 255 11.67 -2.91 -10.02
CA TYR A 255 11.07 -1.59 -10.15
C TYR A 255 10.59 -1.04 -8.81
N VAL A 256 9.82 -1.82 -8.04
CA VAL A 256 9.35 -1.40 -6.71
C VAL A 256 10.55 -1.18 -5.78
N ASP A 257 11.53 -2.07 -5.79
CA ASP A 257 12.76 -1.95 -5.01
C ASP A 257 13.48 -0.62 -5.28
N SER A 258 13.59 -0.20 -6.55
CA SER A 258 14.20 1.08 -6.91
C SER A 258 13.45 2.29 -6.32
N ILE A 259 12.12 2.22 -6.26
CA ILE A 259 11.28 3.25 -5.65
C ILE A 259 11.53 3.31 -4.15
N LEU A 260 11.49 2.15 -3.47
CA LEU A 260 11.65 2.08 -2.03
C LEU A 260 13.07 2.44 -1.59
N SER A 261 14.08 2.04 -2.36
CA SER A 261 15.47 2.43 -2.16
C SER A 261 15.61 3.95 -2.08
N LYS A 262 14.99 4.67 -3.02
CA LYS A 262 15.00 6.14 -3.01
C LYS A 262 14.36 6.72 -1.75
N GLU A 263 13.18 6.26 -1.36
CA GLU A 263 12.47 6.78 -0.18
C GLU A 263 13.23 6.52 1.13
N ILE A 264 13.86 5.35 1.27
CA ILE A 264 14.66 4.98 2.44
C ILE A 264 15.96 5.79 2.49
N MET A 265 16.63 5.96 1.34
CA MET A 265 17.82 6.81 1.26
C MET A 265 17.51 8.28 1.57
N ASP A 266 16.36 8.78 1.10
CA ASP A 266 15.90 10.13 1.44
C ASP A 266 15.65 10.27 2.95
N ALA A 267 15.08 9.26 3.61
CA ALA A 267 14.87 9.26 5.06
C ALA A 267 16.18 9.31 5.87
N VAL A 268 17.18 8.52 5.47
CA VAL A 268 18.53 8.57 6.04
C VAL A 268 19.16 9.94 5.81
N HIS A 269 19.02 10.47 4.59
CA HIS A 269 19.56 11.77 4.23
C HIS A 269 18.97 12.90 5.08
N VAL A 270 17.65 12.89 5.33
CA VAL A 270 16.98 13.88 6.21
C VAL A 270 17.62 13.90 7.59
N SER A 271 17.82 12.72 8.20
CA SER A 271 18.38 12.61 9.55
C SER A 271 19.85 13.06 9.64
N VAL A 272 20.69 12.60 8.70
CA VAL A 272 22.12 12.99 8.66
C VAL A 272 22.28 14.48 8.36
N LYS A 273 21.49 15.00 7.41
CA LYS A 273 21.53 16.41 7.02
C LYS A 273 21.10 17.33 8.16
N TYR A 274 20.13 16.91 8.96
CA TYR A 274 19.71 17.65 10.14
C TYR A 274 20.86 17.84 11.13
N ILE A 275 21.53 16.75 11.55
CA ILE A 275 22.69 16.81 12.45
C ILE A 275 23.78 17.71 11.87
N LYS A 276 24.10 17.53 10.58
CA LYS A 276 25.10 18.35 9.90
C LYS A 276 24.76 19.84 9.94
N PHE A 277 23.53 20.22 9.64
CA PHE A 277 23.11 21.62 9.59
C PHE A 277 23.07 22.29 10.96
N GLU A 278 22.69 21.53 11.98
CA GLU A 278 22.74 21.94 13.38
C GLU A 278 24.20 22.15 13.83
N MET A 279 25.14 21.28 13.44
CA MET A 279 26.59 21.45 13.72
C MET A 279 27.22 22.63 12.96
N GLU A 280 26.85 22.84 11.69
CA GLU A 280 27.33 23.95 10.87
C GLU A 280 26.67 25.30 11.22
N ASN A 281 25.70 25.31 12.15
CA ASN A 281 24.97 26.50 12.58
C ASN A 281 24.32 27.27 11.41
N ARG A 282 23.85 26.53 10.40
CA ARG A 282 23.30 27.11 9.16
C ARG A 282 21.86 27.61 9.32
N LEU A 283 21.21 27.28 10.43
CA LEU A 283 19.81 27.61 10.69
C LEU A 283 19.61 29.01 11.29
N SER A 284 20.62 29.91 11.24
CA SER A 284 20.58 31.26 11.82
C SER A 284 20.37 31.32 13.34
N HIS A 285 20.47 30.17 14.02
CA HIS A 285 20.30 30.02 15.46
C HIS A 285 21.64 29.60 16.07
N ASN A 286 22.35 30.58 16.63
CA ASN A 286 23.69 30.41 17.19
C ASN A 286 23.68 29.75 18.58
N THR A 287 22.99 28.61 18.70
CA THR A 287 22.73 27.88 19.93
C THR A 287 23.38 26.50 19.87
N PRO A 288 24.13 26.11 20.92
CA PRO A 288 24.79 24.81 20.94
C PRO A 288 23.77 23.67 20.88
N ILE A 289 24.22 22.53 20.36
CA ILE A 289 23.40 21.31 20.23
C ILE A 289 23.82 20.21 21.20
N PHE A 290 25.06 20.29 21.69
CA PHE A 290 25.64 19.39 22.69
C PHE A 290 26.20 20.21 23.86
N GLU A 291 26.19 19.61 25.05
CA GLU A 291 26.86 20.14 26.24
C GLU A 291 27.99 19.18 26.65
N ILE A 292 29.14 19.74 27.01
CA ILE A 292 30.26 19.02 27.62
C ILE A 292 30.66 19.78 28.88
N LYS A 293 30.69 19.08 30.01
CA LYS A 293 31.06 19.65 31.31
C LYS A 293 32.56 19.47 31.54
N TYR A 294 33.22 20.48 32.08
CA TYR A 294 34.61 20.37 32.54
C TYR A 294 34.61 20.31 34.06
N GLU A 295 34.95 19.13 34.59
CA GLU A 295 34.83 18.81 36.00
C GLU A 295 36.21 18.55 36.63
N LEU A 296 36.39 18.98 37.88
CA LEU A 296 37.59 18.70 38.66
C LEU A 296 37.37 17.42 39.48
N HIS A 297 38.08 16.34 39.15
CA HIS A 297 38.04 15.05 39.84
C HIS A 297 39.44 14.71 40.35
N PRO A 298 39.76 14.93 41.64
CA PRO A 298 41.11 14.79 42.15
C PRO A 298 41.80 13.47 41.74
N PRO A 299 43.05 13.49 41.23
CA PRO A 299 43.96 14.64 41.14
C PRO A 299 43.80 15.51 39.87
N ASP A 300 42.99 15.10 38.90
CA ASP A 300 42.99 15.67 37.55
C ASP A 300 41.66 16.37 37.20
N THR A 301 41.67 17.11 36.10
CA THR A 301 40.46 17.65 35.48
C THR A 301 40.04 16.77 34.32
N ARG A 302 38.73 16.56 34.13
CA ARG A 302 38.19 15.74 33.04
C ARG A 302 37.00 16.41 32.36
N PHE A 303 36.80 16.08 31.08
CA PHE A 303 35.57 16.40 30.37
C PHE A 303 34.53 15.29 30.60
N CYS A 304 33.26 15.68 30.75
CA CYS A 304 32.13 14.77 30.89
C CYS A 304 31.04 15.18 29.88
N PRO A 305 30.80 14.39 28.81
CA PRO A 305 31.50 13.14 28.45
C PRO A 305 32.97 13.37 28.05
N SER A 306 33.76 12.29 28.06
CA SER A 306 35.17 12.31 27.66
C SER A 306 35.34 12.76 26.21
N LEU A 307 36.42 13.49 25.92
CA LEU A 307 36.80 13.89 24.57
C LEU A 307 37.93 13.04 23.99
N ASP A 308 38.31 11.95 24.67
CA ASP A 308 39.22 10.97 24.10
C ASP A 308 38.50 10.20 22.96
N PRO A 309 39.01 10.21 21.72
CA PRO A 309 38.42 9.47 20.61
C PRO A 309 38.36 7.95 20.82
N TYR A 310 39.17 7.41 21.73
CA TYR A 310 39.23 5.98 22.01
C TYR A 310 38.39 5.55 23.21
N ASP A 311 37.72 6.50 23.88
CA ASP A 311 36.84 6.20 24.99
C ASP A 311 35.48 5.69 24.46
N PRO A 312 35.11 4.41 24.73
CA PRO A 312 33.85 3.83 24.25
C PRO A 312 32.60 4.51 24.84
N ASP A 313 32.75 5.21 25.97
CA ASP A 313 31.69 5.97 26.62
C ASP A 313 31.85 7.50 26.42
N GLY A 314 32.78 7.89 25.53
CA GLY A 314 33.09 9.27 25.20
C GLY A 314 32.11 9.95 24.24
N PHE A 315 32.33 11.25 24.02
CA PHE A 315 31.52 12.06 23.12
C PHE A 315 31.56 11.56 21.67
N PHE A 316 32.71 11.09 21.20
CA PHE A 316 32.86 10.57 19.84
C PHE A 316 32.05 9.29 19.63
N ALA A 317 32.13 8.34 20.57
CA ALA A 317 31.32 7.13 20.56
C ALA A 317 29.82 7.43 20.60
N LEU A 318 29.40 8.45 21.37
CA LEU A 318 28.01 8.91 21.37
C LEU A 318 27.57 9.36 19.96
N VAL A 319 28.31 10.25 19.30
CA VAL A 319 27.97 10.75 17.96
C VAL A 319 27.97 9.62 16.94
N GLU A 320 28.98 8.73 16.97
CA GLU A 320 29.03 7.55 16.10
C GLU A 320 27.81 6.64 16.29
N SER A 321 27.40 6.43 17.55
CA SER A 321 26.24 5.61 17.86
C SER A 321 24.92 6.26 17.38
N MET A 322 24.80 7.59 17.41
CA MET A 322 23.65 8.30 16.84
C MET A 322 23.60 8.14 15.32
N ILE A 323 24.75 8.24 14.64
CA ILE A 323 24.82 8.01 13.19
C ILE A 323 24.49 6.55 12.87
N THR A 324 24.99 5.60 13.67
CA THR A 324 24.67 4.18 13.55
C THR A 324 23.16 3.95 13.67
N ASP A 325 22.49 4.53 14.65
CA ASP A 325 21.03 4.41 14.82
C ASP A 325 20.25 4.94 13.60
N ILE A 326 20.74 6.01 12.98
CA ILE A 326 20.17 6.55 11.73
C ILE A 326 20.32 5.58 10.57
N TYR A 327 21.40 4.80 10.49
CA TYR A 327 21.53 3.77 9.45
C TYR A 327 20.76 2.50 9.80
N CYS A 328 20.64 2.13 11.07
CA CYS A 328 19.90 0.93 11.49
C CYS A 328 18.44 0.93 11.04
N MET A 329 17.78 2.08 10.84
CA MET A 329 16.41 2.09 10.31
C MET A 329 16.29 1.54 8.88
N SER A 330 17.34 1.62 8.05
CA SER A 330 17.35 0.97 6.72
C SER A 330 17.54 -0.54 6.80
N ASP A 331 18.20 -1.03 7.85
CA ASP A 331 18.42 -2.47 8.04
C ASP A 331 17.15 -3.23 8.43
N MET A 332 16.18 -2.52 9.01
CA MET A 332 14.88 -3.10 9.36
C MET A 332 14.00 -3.42 8.15
N ILE A 333 14.32 -2.87 6.98
CA ILE A 333 13.53 -3.02 5.76
C ILE A 333 14.39 -3.74 4.70
N PRO A 334 14.21 -5.06 4.54
CA PRO A 334 14.83 -5.81 3.46
C PRO A 334 14.47 -5.26 2.08
N ARG A 335 15.38 -5.46 1.13
CA ARG A 335 15.12 -5.22 -0.29
C ARG A 335 13.96 -6.07 -0.77
N VAL A 336 13.11 -5.48 -1.61
CA VAL A 336 11.99 -6.22 -2.22
C VAL A 336 12.55 -7.20 -3.25
N ALA A 337 13.47 -6.74 -4.09
CA ALA A 337 14.16 -7.57 -5.06
C ALA A 337 15.43 -8.16 -4.45
N GLN A 338 15.29 -9.24 -3.69
CA GLN A 338 16.44 -9.95 -3.12
C GLN A 338 17.33 -10.54 -4.23
N PRO A 339 18.66 -10.41 -4.15
CA PRO A 339 19.58 -11.21 -4.95
C PRO A 339 19.31 -12.71 -4.82
N PRO A 340 19.75 -13.53 -5.79
CA PRO A 340 19.61 -14.97 -5.68
C PRO A 340 20.31 -15.51 -4.41
N GLU A 341 19.76 -16.57 -3.83
CA GLU A 341 20.14 -17.04 -2.49
C GLU A 341 21.63 -17.38 -2.38
N ASN A 342 22.23 -17.92 -3.44
CA ASN A 342 23.66 -18.25 -3.53
C ASN A 342 24.59 -17.04 -3.32
N GLU A 343 24.11 -15.82 -3.56
CA GLU A 343 24.87 -14.57 -3.34
C GLU A 343 24.67 -14.02 -1.92
N ARG A 344 23.80 -14.64 -1.11
CA ARG A 344 23.39 -14.18 0.23
C ARG A 344 23.65 -15.21 1.32
N ILE A 345 24.60 -16.12 1.10
CA ILE A 345 25.02 -17.12 2.08
C ILE A 345 26.24 -16.59 2.82
N ASP A 346 26.21 -16.59 4.15
CA ASP A 346 27.36 -16.24 4.97
C ASP A 346 28.39 -17.39 5.09
N GLU A 347 29.50 -17.16 5.78
CA GLU A 347 30.55 -18.17 6.01
C GLU A 347 30.05 -19.39 6.80
N GLU A 348 28.90 -19.27 7.48
CA GLU A 348 28.26 -20.28 8.30
C GLU A 348 27.15 -21.05 7.55
N GLY A 349 26.85 -20.66 6.31
CA GLY A 349 25.81 -21.29 5.48
C GLY A 349 24.40 -20.71 5.65
N ASN A 350 24.23 -19.62 6.39
CA ASN A 350 22.93 -18.99 6.60
C ASN A 350 22.60 -17.98 5.50
N VAL A 351 21.34 -17.99 5.05
CA VAL A 351 20.83 -17.02 4.09
C VAL A 351 20.42 -15.74 4.81
N PHE A 352 20.99 -14.60 4.45
CA PHE A 352 20.63 -13.30 5.02
C PHE A 352 19.86 -12.43 4.01
N PRO A 353 18.86 -11.63 4.45
CA PRO A 353 18.23 -10.66 3.57
C PRO A 353 19.18 -9.47 3.32
N GLU A 354 19.30 -9.05 2.06
CA GLU A 354 20.00 -7.80 1.73
C GLU A 354 19.11 -6.60 2.06
N THR A 355 19.70 -5.54 2.60
CA THR A 355 19.06 -4.27 2.95
C THR A 355 19.49 -3.18 1.98
N TYR A 356 18.76 -2.07 1.94
CA TYR A 356 19.01 -0.99 0.95
C TYR A 356 20.35 -0.27 1.13
N ILE A 357 20.98 -0.44 2.30
CA ILE A 357 22.29 0.12 2.61
C ILE A 357 23.19 -1.05 2.98
N SER A 358 24.12 -1.41 2.10
CA SER A 358 25.02 -2.54 2.33
C SER A 358 25.92 -2.29 3.56
N LYS A 359 26.05 -3.30 4.44
CA LYS A 359 26.99 -3.29 5.58
C LYS A 359 28.45 -3.01 5.16
N HIS A 360 28.81 -3.25 3.90
CA HIS A 360 30.14 -2.96 3.36
C HIS A 360 30.45 -1.46 3.19
N SER A 361 29.44 -0.58 3.23
CA SER A 361 29.66 0.87 3.16
C SER A 361 30.27 1.46 4.44
N PHE A 362 30.32 0.68 5.54
CA PHE A 362 30.76 1.14 6.86
C PHE A 362 31.91 0.32 7.47
N ARG A 363 32.57 -0.56 6.71
CA ARG A 363 33.93 -0.97 7.13
C ARG A 363 34.81 0.27 7.00
N SER A 364 34.99 0.97 8.12
CA SER A 364 35.92 2.09 8.27
C SER A 364 37.21 1.82 7.50
N PRO A 365 37.70 2.75 6.66
CA PRO A 365 39.05 2.68 6.12
C PRO A 365 40.12 3.17 7.12
N PHE A 366 39.83 3.25 8.42
CA PHE A 366 40.77 3.67 9.46
C PHE A 366 40.57 2.92 10.77
#